data_AF-A0A261FIX2-F1
#
_entry.id   AF-A0A261FIX2-F1
#
_cell.length_a   1.000
_cell.length_b   1.000
_cell.length_c   1.000
_cell.angle_alpha   90.00
_cell.angle_beta   90.00
_cell.angle_gamma   90.00
#
_symmetry.space_group_name_H-M   'P 1'
#
loop_
_entity.id
_entity.type
_entity.pdbx_description
1 polymer ?
#
loop_
_entity_poly.entity_id
_entity_poly.type
_entity_poly.pdbx_seq_one_letter_code
_entity_poly.pdbx_strand_id
1 'polypeptide(L)'
;MLSIIVSFVAGLLLALLGFWICGGGIPGIIVAVILAAAGYVGVSFLTQPERKLGQVLASAIPNGQKAVEAIDAANANLSTIGGLRSQVRDQLVGKEVDDFAVATRALVQFVESNPQSYDTLRHYVNVYGVQTEKLLRGYVEVEQSGATDQIAKARSETIEALQVLEQTAAGELSRAVESKTLALSADSDAIVRLASLDGYTQNSQNDMDAVGNSGAGGAGSANNGFAGNGNAQGGNR
;
A
#
# COMPACT_ATOMS: atom_id res chain seq x y z
N MET A 1 16.43 -15.44 -14.20
CA MET A 1 17.35 -16.32 -14.95
C MET A 1 18.54 -15.55 -15.53
N LEU A 2 18.33 -14.44 -16.25
CA LEU A 2 19.42 -13.63 -16.83
C LEU A 2 20.43 -13.11 -15.78
N SER A 3 19.96 -12.62 -14.63
CA SER A 3 20.83 -12.11 -13.56
C SER A 3 21.74 -13.19 -12.95
N ILE A 4 21.26 -14.43 -12.89
CA ILE A 4 22.03 -15.59 -12.38
C ILE A 4 23.16 -15.93 -13.36
N ILE A 5 22.87 -15.89 -14.67
CA ILE A 5 23.84 -16.14 -15.74
C ILE A 5 24.89 -15.03 -15.76
N VAL A 6 24.48 -13.77 -15.60
CA VAL A 6 25.40 -12.62 -15.58
C VAL A 6 26.32 -12.65 -14.35
N SER A 7 25.80 -12.98 -13.16
CA SER A 7 26.63 -13.13 -11.97
C SER A 7 27.58 -14.33 -12.06
N PHE A 8 27.14 -15.41 -12.69
CA PHE A 8 27.98 -16.60 -12.92
C PHE A 8 29.14 -16.28 -13.87
N VAL A 9 28.86 -15.58 -14.98
CA VAL A 9 29.87 -15.17 -15.96
C VAL A 9 30.85 -14.15 -15.35
N ALA A 10 30.35 -13.17 -14.58
CA ALA A 10 31.20 -12.20 -13.89
C ALA A 10 32.10 -12.86 -12.84
N GLY A 11 31.57 -13.84 -12.09
CA GLY A 11 32.35 -14.64 -11.13
C GLY A 11 33.43 -15.49 -11.80
N LEU A 12 33.11 -16.09 -12.97
CA LEU A 12 34.07 -16.88 -13.75
C LEU A 12 35.21 -16.02 -14.30
N LEU A 13 34.90 -14.81 -14.78
CA LEU A 13 35.91 -13.87 -15.27
C LEU A 13 36.84 -13.38 -14.15
N LEU A 14 36.29 -13.07 -12.96
CA LEU A 14 37.08 -12.69 -11.80
C LEU A 14 37.96 -13.83 -11.27
N ALA A 15 37.46 -15.08 -11.30
CA ALA A 15 38.23 -16.25 -10.91
C ALA A 15 39.39 -16.54 -11.87
N LEU A 16 39.19 -16.39 -13.18
CA LEU A 16 40.25 -16.53 -14.18
C LEU A 16 41.31 -15.41 -14.08
N LEU A 17 40.89 -14.18 -13.78
CA LEU A 17 41.80 -13.06 -13.58
C LEU A 17 42.64 -13.23 -12.30
N GLY A 18 42.02 -13.69 -11.21
CA GLY A 18 42.71 -14.02 -9.96
C GLY A 18 43.68 -15.19 -10.09
N PHE A 19 43.33 -16.19 -10.90
CA PHE A 19 44.20 -17.32 -11.21
C PHE A 19 45.43 -16.90 -12.04
N TRP A 20 45.27 -15.95 -12.97
CA TRP A 20 46.35 -15.42 -13.81
C TRP A 20 47.35 -14.55 -13.03
N ILE A 21 46.88 -13.76 -12.07
CA ILE A 21 47.74 -12.86 -11.27
C ILE A 21 48.58 -13.60 -10.22
N CYS A 22 48.09 -14.72 -9.68
CA CYS A 22 48.75 -15.44 -8.58
C CYS A 22 49.65 -16.62 -8.99
N GLY A 23 49.88 -16.85 -10.29
CA GLY A 23 50.90 -17.79 -10.76
C GLY A 23 50.64 -19.29 -10.52
N GLY A 24 49.39 -19.69 -10.24
CA GLY A 24 48.94 -21.09 -10.23
C GLY A 24 49.41 -21.94 -9.03
N GLY A 25 48.48 -22.34 -8.16
CA GLY A 25 48.70 -23.30 -7.09
C GLY A 25 47.56 -23.34 -6.06
N ILE A 26 47.56 -24.34 -5.17
CA ILE A 26 46.61 -24.50 -4.04
C ILE A 26 46.33 -23.19 -3.27
N PRO A 27 47.31 -22.31 -2.97
CA PRO A 27 47.00 -21.03 -2.30
C PRO A 27 46.11 -20.10 -3.14
N GLY A 28 46.23 -20.14 -4.48
CA GLY A 28 45.37 -19.38 -5.39
C GLY A 28 43.92 -19.88 -5.39
N ILE A 29 43.69 -21.18 -5.20
CA ILE A 29 42.34 -21.74 -5.05
C ILE A 29 41.71 -21.25 -3.74
N ILE A 30 42.48 -21.18 -2.64
CA ILE A 30 41.98 -20.67 -1.36
C ILE A 30 41.61 -19.19 -1.48
N VAL A 31 42.47 -18.37 -2.10
CA VAL A 31 42.18 -16.94 -2.33
C VAL A 31 41.01 -16.76 -3.30
N ALA A 32 40.88 -17.59 -4.33
CA ALA A 32 39.75 -17.57 -5.26
C ALA A 32 38.44 -18.00 -4.58
N VAL A 33 38.45 -18.99 -3.70
CA VAL A 33 37.28 -19.41 -2.91
C VAL A 33 36.89 -18.33 -1.90
N ILE A 34 37.87 -17.65 -1.28
CA ILE A 34 37.60 -16.53 -0.37
C ILE A 34 37.07 -15.32 -1.14
N LEU A 35 37.63 -14.98 -2.31
CA LEU A 35 37.08 -13.91 -3.17
C LEU A 35 35.75 -14.28 -3.81
N ALA A 36 35.49 -15.55 -4.10
CA ALA A 36 34.20 -16.02 -4.59
C ALA A 36 33.17 -16.03 -3.46
N ALA A 37 33.53 -16.38 -2.23
CA ALA A 37 32.66 -16.27 -1.07
C ALA A 37 32.42 -14.81 -0.68
N ALA A 38 33.45 -13.96 -0.70
CA ALA A 38 33.34 -12.53 -0.44
C ALA A 38 32.63 -11.78 -1.57
N GLY A 39 32.81 -12.22 -2.82
CA GLY A 39 32.09 -11.74 -3.99
C GLY A 39 30.65 -12.24 -4.00
N TYR A 40 30.39 -13.47 -3.57
CA TYR A 40 29.03 -14.00 -3.37
C TYR A 40 28.34 -13.31 -2.21
N VAL A 41 29.03 -13.01 -1.10
CA VAL A 41 28.48 -12.23 0.02
C VAL A 41 28.33 -10.76 -0.38
N GLY A 42 29.28 -10.16 -1.08
CA GLY A 42 29.22 -8.77 -1.54
C GLY A 42 28.15 -8.56 -2.60
N VAL A 43 28.03 -9.48 -3.57
CA VAL A 43 26.91 -9.52 -4.52
C VAL A 43 25.63 -9.92 -3.80
N SER A 44 25.63 -10.79 -2.79
CA SER A 44 24.42 -11.08 -1.99
C SER A 44 24.01 -9.91 -1.11
N PHE A 45 24.92 -9.01 -0.72
CA PHE A 45 24.60 -7.73 -0.08
C PHE A 45 24.17 -6.66 -1.11
N LEU A 46 24.57 -6.78 -2.38
CA LEU A 46 24.08 -5.95 -3.50
C LEU A 46 22.79 -6.49 -4.17
N THR A 47 22.48 -7.78 -3.99
CA THR A 47 21.36 -8.51 -4.61
C THR A 47 20.34 -8.99 -3.58
N GLN A 48 20.64 -8.85 -2.29
CA GLN A 48 19.59 -8.51 -1.33
C GLN A 48 19.16 -7.12 -1.76
N PRO A 49 17.94 -6.94 -2.29
CA PRO A 49 17.44 -5.60 -2.46
C PRO A 49 17.53 -5.00 -1.06
N GLU A 50 18.35 -3.96 -0.88
CA GLU A 50 18.23 -3.11 0.28
C GLU A 50 16.74 -2.82 0.39
N ARG A 51 16.10 -3.37 1.41
CA ARG A 51 14.67 -3.25 1.67
C ARG A 51 14.39 -1.80 1.99
N LYS A 52 14.31 -1.01 0.93
CA LYS A 52 14.01 0.40 0.88
C LYS A 52 12.53 0.50 0.57
N LEU A 53 11.73 0.58 1.62
CA LEU A 53 10.53 1.39 1.55
C LEU A 53 11.04 2.83 1.39
N GLY A 54 10.82 3.42 0.20
CA GLY A 54 11.32 4.73 -0.26
C GLY A 54 12.31 5.45 0.66
N GLN A 55 13.60 5.42 0.34
CA GLN A 55 14.65 6.22 1.01
C GLN A 55 14.85 6.11 2.54
N VAL A 56 14.18 5.23 3.29
CA VAL A 56 14.50 5.00 4.72
C VAL A 56 14.49 3.51 5.06
N LEU A 57 15.51 3.06 5.80
CA LEU A 57 15.69 1.66 6.20
C LEU A 57 14.43 1.13 6.90
N ALA A 58 13.92 -0.01 6.42
CA ALA A 58 12.79 -0.73 7.03
C ALA A 58 13.00 -1.14 8.50
N SER A 59 14.23 -1.02 9.03
CA SER A 59 14.59 -1.26 10.44
C SER A 59 14.40 -0.04 11.35
N ALA A 60 14.12 1.15 10.81
CA ALA A 60 13.89 2.38 11.60
C ALA A 60 12.40 2.72 11.77
N ILE A 61 11.50 2.01 11.07
CA ILE A 61 10.05 2.24 11.13
C ILE A 61 9.39 1.13 11.96
N PRO A 62 8.69 1.46 13.07
CA PRO A 62 7.82 0.50 13.76
C PRO A 62 6.83 -0.11 12.75
N ASN A 63 6.81 -1.45 12.64
CA ASN A 63 6.03 -2.24 11.68
C ASN A 63 6.58 -2.37 10.24
N GLY A 64 7.74 -1.77 9.91
CA GLY A 64 8.34 -1.88 8.57
C GLY A 64 8.63 -3.32 8.12
N GLN A 65 9.17 -4.16 9.00
CA GLN A 65 9.44 -5.57 8.70
C GLN A 65 8.16 -6.37 8.38
N LYS A 66 7.06 -6.10 9.11
CA LYS A 66 5.77 -6.79 8.94
C LYS A 66 5.04 -6.33 7.67
N ALA A 67 5.16 -5.04 7.34
CA ALA A 67 4.70 -4.50 6.07
C ALA A 67 5.40 -5.18 4.89
N VAL A 68 6.73 -5.29 4.94
CA VAL A 68 7.49 -5.98 3.90
C VAL A 68 7.08 -7.45 3.78
N GLU A 69 6.90 -8.17 4.89
CA GLU A 69 6.44 -9.57 4.83
C GLU A 69 5.04 -9.69 4.20
N ALA A 70 4.11 -8.79 4.54
CA ALA A 70 2.78 -8.78 3.94
C ALA A 70 2.81 -8.45 2.44
N ILE A 71 3.67 -7.52 2.03
CA ILE A 71 3.90 -7.16 0.62
C ILE A 71 4.52 -8.34 -0.14
N ASP A 72 5.54 -8.98 0.43
CA ASP A 72 6.20 -10.15 -0.17
C ASP A 72 5.18 -11.30 -0.37
N ALA A 73 4.33 -11.56 0.62
CA ALA A 73 3.26 -12.56 0.52
C ALA A 73 2.22 -12.19 -0.55
N ALA A 74 1.84 -10.90 -0.63
CA ALA A 74 0.92 -10.41 -1.66
C ALA A 74 1.49 -10.59 -3.08
N ASN A 75 2.76 -10.22 -3.26
CA ASN A 75 3.46 -10.33 -4.55
C ASN A 75 3.66 -11.78 -4.97
N ALA A 76 3.95 -12.69 -4.02
CA ALA A 76 4.02 -14.12 -4.29
C ALA A 76 2.68 -14.67 -4.79
N ASN A 77 1.57 -14.31 -4.13
CA ASN A 77 0.23 -14.71 -4.57
C ASN A 77 -0.12 -14.13 -5.94
N LEU A 78 0.18 -12.86 -6.20
CA LEU A 78 -0.04 -12.23 -7.51
C LEU A 78 0.78 -12.88 -8.63
N SER A 79 2.00 -13.33 -8.33
CA SER A 79 2.84 -14.08 -9.28
C SER A 79 2.20 -15.43 -9.64
N THR A 80 1.72 -16.18 -8.64
CA THR A 80 1.00 -17.45 -8.85
C THR A 80 -0.28 -17.24 -9.67
N ILE A 81 -1.06 -16.21 -9.34
CA ILE A 81 -2.29 -15.84 -10.07
C ILE A 81 -1.95 -15.42 -11.51
N GLY A 82 -0.88 -14.67 -11.73
CA GLY A 82 -0.38 -14.33 -13.07
C GLY A 82 0.04 -15.56 -13.88
N GLY A 83 0.63 -16.56 -13.23
CA GLY A 83 0.90 -17.87 -13.83
C GLY A 83 -0.36 -18.59 -14.28
N LEU A 84 -1.41 -18.61 -13.45
CA LEU A 84 -2.73 -19.17 -13.81
C LEU A 84 -3.40 -18.36 -14.92
N ARG A 85 -3.31 -17.02 -14.89
CA ARG A 85 -3.83 -16.13 -15.94
C ARG A 85 -3.29 -16.50 -17.32
N SER A 86 -2.01 -16.81 -17.43
CA SER A 86 -1.40 -17.21 -18.71
C SER A 86 -1.95 -18.52 -19.29
N GLN A 87 -2.57 -19.36 -18.46
CA GLN A 87 -3.18 -20.63 -18.87
C GLN A 87 -4.65 -20.48 -19.27
N VAL A 88 -5.30 -19.40 -18.83
CA VAL A 88 -6.68 -19.06 -19.20
C VAL A 88 -6.72 -18.64 -20.67
N ARG A 89 -7.45 -19.40 -21.50
CA ARG A 89 -7.62 -19.09 -22.93
C ARG A 89 -8.70 -18.04 -23.17
N ASP A 90 -9.68 -17.98 -22.28
CA ASP A 90 -10.77 -17.03 -22.30
C ASP A 90 -10.34 -15.58 -22.02
N GLN A 91 -10.60 -14.69 -22.98
CA GLN A 91 -10.24 -13.29 -22.84
C GLN A 91 -11.06 -12.53 -21.79
N LEU A 92 -12.31 -12.93 -21.53
CA LEU A 92 -13.17 -12.24 -20.57
C LEU A 92 -12.72 -12.52 -19.13
N VAL A 93 -12.55 -13.81 -18.80
CA VAL A 93 -12.00 -14.23 -17.50
C VAL A 93 -10.59 -13.68 -17.34
N GLY A 94 -9.81 -13.71 -18.41
CA GLY A 94 -8.48 -13.18 -18.43
C GLY A 94 -8.39 -11.69 -18.04
N LYS A 95 -9.27 -10.87 -18.62
CA LYS A 95 -9.37 -9.44 -18.28
C LYS A 95 -9.71 -9.24 -16.81
N GLU A 96 -10.69 -9.99 -16.30
CA GLU A 96 -11.14 -9.87 -14.91
C GLU A 96 -10.03 -10.24 -13.90
N VAL A 97 -9.21 -11.24 -14.23
CA VAL A 97 -8.03 -11.58 -13.42
C VAL A 97 -6.98 -10.46 -13.44
N ASP A 98 -6.80 -9.79 -14.57
CA ASP A 98 -5.89 -8.65 -14.69
C ASP A 98 -6.40 -7.44 -13.89
N ASP A 99 -7.71 -7.15 -13.96
CA ASP A 99 -8.38 -6.09 -13.20
C ASP A 99 -8.25 -6.35 -11.67
N PHE A 100 -8.51 -7.58 -11.21
CA PHE A 100 -8.24 -8.01 -9.82
C PHE A 100 -6.77 -7.81 -9.42
N ALA A 101 -5.83 -8.17 -10.29
CA ALA A 101 -4.41 -8.02 -10.01
C ALA A 101 -4.01 -6.54 -9.92
N VAL A 102 -4.64 -5.65 -10.70
CA VAL A 102 -4.45 -4.20 -10.60
C VAL A 102 -4.97 -3.67 -9.27
N ALA A 103 -6.19 -4.05 -8.86
CA ALA A 103 -6.77 -3.63 -7.58
C ALA A 103 -5.92 -4.10 -6.38
N THR A 104 -5.45 -5.34 -6.41
CA THR A 104 -4.57 -5.88 -5.37
C THR A 104 -3.21 -5.16 -5.34
N ARG A 105 -2.63 -4.81 -6.50
CA ARG A 105 -1.39 -4.01 -6.56
C ARG A 105 -1.58 -2.61 -6.01
N ALA A 106 -2.73 -1.98 -6.21
CA ALA A 106 -3.03 -0.68 -5.61
C ALA A 106 -3.04 -0.77 -4.07
N LEU A 107 -3.58 -1.85 -3.50
CA LEU A 107 -3.52 -2.10 -2.06
C LEU A 107 -2.07 -2.33 -1.56
N VAL A 108 -1.26 -3.06 -2.33
CA VAL A 108 0.18 -3.24 -2.04
C VAL A 108 0.91 -1.90 -2.01
N GLN A 109 0.72 -1.07 -3.05
CA GLN A 109 1.34 0.25 -3.17
C GLN A 109 0.90 1.20 -2.04
N PHE A 110 -0.35 1.08 -1.59
CA PHE A 110 -0.84 1.82 -0.44
C PHE A 110 -0.11 1.43 0.85
N VAL A 111 0.11 0.13 1.11
CA VAL A 111 0.86 -0.33 2.29
C VAL A 111 2.36 -0.02 2.19
N GLU A 112 2.94 -0.03 0.99
CA GLU A 112 4.31 0.44 0.77
C GLU A 112 4.46 1.91 1.18
N SER A 113 3.47 2.75 0.84
CA SER A 113 3.45 4.16 1.22
C SER A 113 3.01 4.37 2.68
N ASN A 114 2.36 3.39 3.30
CA ASN A 114 1.78 3.43 4.64
C ASN A 114 2.04 2.13 5.41
N PRO A 115 3.25 1.92 5.96
CA PRO A 115 3.60 0.67 6.62
C PRO A 115 2.70 0.29 7.81
N GLN A 116 2.00 1.27 8.42
CA GLN A 116 1.06 1.03 9.51
C GLN A 116 -0.20 0.28 9.07
N SER A 117 -0.54 0.30 7.78
CA SER A 117 -1.72 -0.37 7.21
C SER A 117 -1.44 -1.81 6.76
N TYR A 118 -0.32 -2.41 7.19
CA TYR A 118 0.07 -3.76 6.77
C TYR A 118 -0.94 -4.84 7.13
N ASP A 119 -1.69 -4.65 8.22
CA ASP A 119 -2.65 -5.64 8.71
C ASP A 119 -3.79 -5.86 7.71
N THR A 120 -4.25 -4.78 7.06
CA THR A 120 -5.26 -4.81 6.01
C THR A 120 -4.82 -5.66 4.81
N LEU A 121 -3.61 -5.42 4.29
CA LEU A 121 -3.08 -6.21 3.18
C LEU A 121 -2.86 -7.66 3.58
N ARG A 122 -2.30 -7.90 4.77
CA ARG A 122 -2.05 -9.26 5.27
C ARG A 122 -3.36 -10.03 5.43
N HIS A 123 -4.40 -9.41 5.97
CA HIS A 123 -5.71 -10.03 6.10
C HIS A 123 -6.31 -10.35 4.73
N TYR A 124 -6.32 -9.37 3.82
CA TYR A 124 -6.84 -9.55 2.46
C TYR A 124 -6.15 -10.71 1.72
N VAL A 125 -4.82 -10.74 1.72
CA VAL A 125 -4.03 -11.74 1.01
C VAL A 125 -4.24 -13.14 1.61
N ASN A 126 -4.33 -13.26 2.95
CA ASN A 126 -4.54 -14.54 3.60
C ASN A 126 -5.95 -15.09 3.40
N VAL A 127 -6.97 -14.24 3.47
CA VAL A 127 -8.37 -14.67 3.34
C VAL A 127 -8.70 -14.93 1.87
N TYR A 128 -8.33 -14.03 0.96
CA TYR A 128 -8.80 -14.05 -0.42
C TYR A 128 -7.77 -14.58 -1.42
N GLY A 129 -6.46 -14.44 -1.15
CA GLY A 129 -5.42 -14.88 -2.08
C GLY A 129 -5.47 -16.39 -2.37
N VAL A 130 -5.61 -17.21 -1.33
CA VAL A 130 -5.70 -18.68 -1.47
C VAL A 130 -7.00 -19.09 -2.18
N GLN A 131 -8.10 -18.38 -1.95
CA GLN A 131 -9.38 -18.66 -2.60
C GLN A 131 -9.33 -18.33 -4.09
N THR A 132 -8.68 -17.22 -4.44
CA THR A 132 -8.49 -16.79 -5.83
C THR A 132 -7.67 -17.82 -6.62
N GLU A 133 -6.59 -18.36 -6.02
CA GLU A 133 -5.80 -19.41 -6.67
C GLU A 133 -6.64 -20.66 -6.96
N LYS A 134 -7.40 -21.14 -5.96
CA LYS A 134 -8.24 -22.33 -6.10
C LYS A 134 -9.32 -22.15 -7.16
N LEU A 135 -9.96 -20.98 -7.19
CA LEU A 135 -10.96 -20.61 -8.18
C LEU A 135 -10.38 -20.65 -9.60
N LEU A 136 -9.25 -19.96 -9.83
CA LEU A 136 -8.61 -19.92 -11.14
C LEU A 136 -8.12 -21.29 -11.58
N ARG A 137 -7.55 -22.08 -10.67
CA ARG A 137 -7.11 -23.44 -10.97
C ARG A 137 -8.28 -24.32 -11.40
N GLY A 138 -9.38 -24.28 -10.66
CA GLY A 138 -10.61 -25.02 -11.00
C GLY A 138 -11.18 -24.58 -12.34
N TYR A 139 -11.18 -23.27 -12.63
CA TYR A 139 -11.60 -22.76 -13.94
C TYR A 139 -10.72 -23.29 -15.08
N VAL A 140 -9.39 -23.23 -14.94
CA VAL A 140 -8.44 -23.74 -15.94
C VAL A 140 -8.62 -25.24 -16.17
N GLU A 141 -8.88 -26.03 -15.13
CA GLU A 141 -9.17 -27.47 -15.25
C GLU A 141 -10.47 -27.71 -16.05
N VAL A 142 -11.53 -26.94 -15.77
CA VAL A 142 -12.80 -27.01 -16.52
C VAL A 142 -12.60 -26.58 -17.99
N GLU A 143 -11.82 -25.53 -18.24
CA GLU A 143 -11.50 -25.07 -19.60
C GLU A 143 -10.71 -26.12 -20.39
N GLN A 144 -9.76 -26.82 -19.74
CA GLN A 144 -8.98 -27.89 -20.35
C GLN A 144 -9.81 -29.15 -20.64
N SER A 145 -10.86 -29.41 -19.87
CA SER A 145 -11.76 -30.57 -20.07
C SER A 145 -12.57 -30.49 -21.37
N GLY A 146 -12.73 -29.28 -21.96
CA GLY A 146 -13.46 -29.06 -23.21
C GLY A 146 -14.99 -29.16 -23.10
N ALA A 147 -15.54 -29.33 -21.89
CA ALA A 147 -16.99 -29.42 -21.67
C ALA A 147 -17.66 -28.04 -21.80
N THR A 148 -18.11 -27.67 -22.99
CA THR A 148 -18.58 -26.31 -23.34
C THR A 148 -19.66 -25.76 -22.40
N ASP A 149 -20.66 -26.58 -22.02
CA ASP A 149 -21.73 -26.15 -21.10
C ASP A 149 -21.20 -25.83 -19.69
N GLN A 150 -20.24 -26.62 -19.21
CA GLN A 150 -19.61 -26.40 -17.90
C GLN A 150 -18.64 -25.22 -17.93
N ILE A 151 -17.95 -24.99 -19.05
CA ILE A 151 -17.07 -23.84 -19.26
C ILE A 151 -17.87 -22.53 -19.21
N ALA A 152 -19.05 -22.48 -19.85
CA ALA A 152 -19.89 -21.28 -19.83
C ALA A 152 -20.36 -20.92 -18.40
N LYS A 153 -20.75 -21.93 -17.62
CA LYS A 153 -21.12 -21.74 -16.21
C LYS A 153 -19.93 -21.32 -15.35
N ALA A 154 -18.82 -22.04 -15.44
CA ALA A 154 -17.60 -21.76 -14.69
C ALA A 154 -17.02 -20.37 -15.02
N ARG A 155 -17.13 -19.93 -16.29
CA ARG A 155 -16.78 -18.57 -16.72
C ARG A 155 -17.57 -17.53 -15.92
N SER A 156 -18.90 -17.65 -15.91
CA SER A 156 -19.76 -16.67 -15.23
C SER A 156 -19.47 -16.60 -13.74
N GLU A 157 -19.35 -17.77 -13.09
CA GLU A 157 -19.07 -17.85 -11.65
C GLU A 157 -17.67 -17.29 -11.31
N THR A 158 -16.68 -17.54 -12.16
CA THR A 158 -15.32 -17.00 -11.96
C THR A 158 -15.28 -15.49 -12.11
N ILE A 159 -15.98 -14.93 -13.11
CA ILE A 159 -16.06 -13.48 -13.31
C ILE A 159 -16.75 -12.82 -12.12
N GLU A 160 -17.90 -13.33 -11.70
CA GLU A 160 -18.64 -12.78 -10.56
C GLU A 160 -17.80 -12.79 -9.27
N ALA A 161 -17.12 -13.90 -9.00
CA ALA A 161 -16.27 -14.01 -7.83
C ALA A 161 -15.08 -13.03 -7.89
N LEU A 162 -14.43 -12.87 -9.05
CA LEU A 162 -13.33 -11.92 -9.21
C LEU A 162 -13.78 -10.47 -9.05
N GLN A 163 -14.98 -10.11 -9.55
CA GLN A 163 -15.56 -8.77 -9.37
C GLN A 163 -15.83 -8.47 -7.89
N VAL A 164 -16.37 -9.44 -7.15
CA VAL A 164 -16.58 -9.29 -5.69
C VAL A 164 -15.24 -9.09 -4.97
N LEU A 165 -14.20 -9.83 -5.37
CA LEU A 165 -12.86 -9.70 -4.80
C LEU A 165 -12.19 -8.36 -5.11
N GLU A 166 -12.38 -7.83 -6.32
CA GLU A 166 -11.93 -6.50 -6.73
C GLU A 166 -12.61 -5.41 -5.90
N GLN A 167 -13.94 -5.45 -5.79
CA GLN A 167 -14.71 -4.51 -4.96
C GLN A 167 -14.30 -4.59 -3.50
N THR A 168 -13.99 -5.79 -3.00
CA THR A 168 -13.49 -5.99 -1.64
C THR A 168 -12.12 -5.34 -1.45
N ALA A 169 -11.19 -5.49 -2.40
CA ALA A 169 -9.89 -4.81 -2.34
C ALA A 169 -10.04 -3.28 -2.34
N ALA A 170 -10.89 -2.76 -3.23
CA ALA A 170 -11.17 -1.33 -3.33
C ALA A 170 -11.83 -0.80 -2.04
N GLY A 171 -12.75 -1.57 -1.45
CA GLY A 171 -13.39 -1.23 -0.17
C GLY A 171 -12.41 -1.19 0.99
N GLU A 172 -11.55 -2.20 1.12
CA GLU A 172 -10.49 -2.23 2.15
C GLU A 172 -9.50 -1.06 1.97
N LEU A 173 -9.13 -0.74 0.73
CA LEU A 173 -8.31 0.44 0.42
C LEU A 173 -9.00 1.74 0.82
N SER A 174 -10.26 1.94 0.41
CA SER A 174 -11.03 3.14 0.75
C SER A 174 -11.14 3.33 2.26
N ARG A 175 -11.42 2.24 2.99
CA ARG A 175 -11.52 2.26 4.45
C ARG A 175 -10.19 2.59 5.12
N ALA A 176 -9.08 2.06 4.59
CA ALA A 176 -7.75 2.36 5.09
C ALA A 176 -7.34 3.82 4.83
N VAL A 177 -7.69 4.36 3.65
CA VAL A 177 -7.47 5.77 3.29
C VAL A 177 -8.32 6.71 4.15
N GLU A 178 -9.60 6.36 4.38
CA GLU A 178 -10.51 7.13 5.24
C GLU A 178 -9.99 7.18 6.68
N SER A 179 -9.59 6.04 7.23
CA SER A 179 -8.95 5.95 8.56
C SER A 179 -7.73 6.88 8.66
N LYS A 180 -6.88 6.89 7.64
CA LYS A 180 -5.72 7.80 7.57
C LYS A 180 -6.14 9.27 7.49
N THR A 181 -7.19 9.58 6.74
CA THR A 181 -7.71 10.94 6.59
C THR A 181 -8.28 11.48 7.90
N LEU A 182 -8.98 10.63 8.66
CA LEU A 182 -9.49 10.95 9.99
C LEU A 182 -8.37 11.15 11.01
N ALA A 183 -7.32 10.33 10.96
CA ALA A 183 -6.14 10.51 11.81
C ALA A 183 -5.46 11.86 11.50
N LEU A 184 -5.31 12.21 10.21
CA LEU A 184 -4.70 13.48 9.80
C LEU A 184 -5.54 14.69 10.20
N SER A 185 -6.87 14.62 10.12
CA SER A 185 -7.74 15.71 10.55
C SER A 185 -7.69 15.91 12.07
N ALA A 186 -7.65 14.82 12.84
CA ALA A 186 -7.46 14.86 14.29
C ALA A 186 -6.09 15.44 14.68
N ASP A 187 -5.02 15.03 13.99
CA ASP A 187 -3.68 15.59 14.19
C ASP A 187 -3.64 17.08 13.84
N SER A 188 -4.32 17.49 12.77
CA SER A 188 -4.40 18.90 12.39
C SER A 188 -5.15 19.75 13.43
N ASP A 189 -6.28 19.25 13.95
CA ASP A 189 -7.03 19.92 15.02
C ASP A 189 -6.21 20.00 16.32
N ALA A 190 -5.48 18.93 16.66
CA ALA A 190 -4.57 18.91 17.79
C ALA A 190 -3.43 19.93 17.64
N ILE A 191 -2.85 20.06 16.44
CA ILE A 191 -1.80 21.06 16.14
C ILE A 191 -2.37 22.48 16.29
N VAL A 192 -3.55 22.76 15.72
CA VAL A 192 -4.20 24.08 15.83
C VAL A 192 -4.51 24.42 17.29
N ARG A 193 -5.03 23.45 18.04
CA ARG A 193 -5.33 23.62 19.46
C ARG A 193 -4.07 23.85 20.28
N LEU A 194 -2.99 23.09 20.04
CA LEU A 194 -1.70 23.28 20.71
C LEU A 194 -1.10 24.66 20.37
N ALA A 195 -1.10 25.05 19.09
CA ALA A 195 -0.61 26.35 18.65
C ALA A 195 -1.40 27.52 19.28
N SER A 196 -2.72 27.36 19.43
CA SER A 196 -3.58 28.34 20.11
C SER A 196 -3.29 28.44 21.62
N LEU A 197 -2.96 27.33 22.28
CA LEU A 197 -2.58 27.28 23.70
C LEU A 197 -1.18 27.89 23.93
N ASP A 198 -0.26 27.69 23.00
CA ASP A 198 1.08 28.29 23.02
C ASP A 198 1.08 29.78 22.61
N GLY A 199 -0.10 30.34 22.29
CA GLY A 199 -0.28 31.77 21.98
C GLY A 199 0.00 32.15 20.53
N TYR A 200 0.22 31.20 19.62
CA TYR A 200 0.39 31.42 18.17
C TYR A 200 -0.95 31.50 17.43
N THR A 201 -1.96 32.16 17.99
CA THR A 201 -3.20 32.43 17.27
C THR A 201 -2.91 33.37 16.10
N GLN A 202 -3.33 32.96 14.91
CA GLN A 202 -3.16 33.66 13.65
C GLN A 202 -3.73 35.09 13.73
N ASN A 203 -2.89 36.04 14.16
CA ASN A 203 -3.21 37.46 14.24
C ASN A 203 -3.10 38.09 12.85
N SER A 204 -3.77 37.51 11.86
CA SER A 204 -3.77 38.00 10.47
C SER A 204 -5.09 38.65 10.06
N GLN A 205 -6.05 38.77 10.99
CA GLN A 205 -7.35 39.40 10.70
C GLN A 205 -7.61 40.68 11.52
N ASN A 206 -6.80 41.00 12.53
CA ASN A 206 -7.02 42.18 13.38
C ASN A 206 -6.20 43.43 12.98
N ASP A 207 -5.26 43.32 12.03
CA ASP A 207 -4.43 44.46 11.60
C ASP A 207 -4.98 45.22 10.38
N MET A 208 -6.13 44.81 9.80
CA MET A 208 -6.78 45.55 8.70
C MET A 208 -8.02 46.36 9.12
N ASP A 209 -8.62 46.10 10.29
CA ASP A 209 -9.80 46.84 10.78
C ASP A 209 -9.46 47.98 11.77
N ALA A 210 -8.18 48.11 12.17
CA ALA A 210 -7.75 49.15 13.11
C ALA A 210 -7.41 50.51 12.44
N VAL A 211 -7.46 50.62 11.11
CA VAL A 211 -7.25 51.87 10.35
C VAL A 211 -8.56 52.27 9.67
N GLY A 212 -9.62 52.54 10.43
CA GLY A 212 -10.89 52.84 9.76
C GLY A 212 -12.09 53.26 10.56
N ASN A 213 -12.03 53.59 11.85
CA ASN A 213 -13.18 54.28 12.46
C ASN A 213 -12.86 55.04 13.75
N SER A 214 -12.31 56.24 13.61
CA SER A 214 -12.35 57.28 14.65
C SER A 214 -12.99 58.54 14.05
N GLY A 215 -14.32 58.51 13.91
CA GLY A 215 -15.07 59.62 13.32
C GLY A 215 -16.54 59.69 13.74
N ALA A 216 -16.78 60.33 14.89
CA ALA A 216 -17.86 61.29 15.17
C ALA A 216 -19.37 60.95 14.97
N GLY A 217 -20.15 61.28 16.01
CA GLY A 217 -21.57 61.70 15.96
C GLY A 217 -22.58 60.59 16.26
N GLY A 218 -23.54 60.69 17.18
CA GLY A 218 -24.17 61.85 17.80
C GLY A 218 -25.70 61.76 17.62
N ALA A 219 -26.40 61.42 18.71
CA ALA A 219 -27.83 61.69 19.03
C ALA A 219 -28.98 61.08 18.20
N GLY A 220 -30.01 60.56 18.90
CA GLY A 220 -31.39 60.56 18.38
C GLY A 220 -32.33 59.42 18.79
N SER A 221 -33.00 59.58 19.94
CA SER A 221 -34.42 59.28 20.23
C SER A 221 -35.13 57.96 19.81
N ALA A 222 -35.61 57.28 20.86
CA ALA A 222 -37.02 56.94 21.13
C ALA A 222 -37.73 55.75 20.46
N ASN A 223 -38.12 54.81 21.35
CA ASN A 223 -39.50 54.33 21.55
C ASN A 223 -40.08 53.25 20.60
N ASN A 224 -40.20 52.00 21.09
CA ASN A 224 -41.47 51.33 21.43
C ASN A 224 -41.29 49.80 21.56
N GLY A 225 -41.98 49.21 22.53
CA GLY A 225 -42.47 47.82 22.42
C GLY A 225 -41.94 46.80 23.44
N PHE A 226 -42.19 47.02 24.73
CA PHE A 226 -42.17 45.96 25.72
C PHE A 226 -43.59 45.47 26.02
N ALA A 227 -43.69 44.16 26.26
CA ALA A 227 -44.76 43.42 26.93
C ALA A 227 -45.97 42.94 26.11
N GLY A 228 -46.07 41.61 25.96
CA GLY A 228 -47.33 40.93 25.75
C GLY A 228 -47.20 39.45 25.37
N ASN A 229 -47.72 38.58 26.24
CA ASN A 229 -48.06 37.15 26.04
C ASN A 229 -46.94 36.13 26.40
N GLY A 230 -47.04 35.25 27.40
CA GLY A 230 -48.22 34.69 28.08
C GLY A 230 -48.38 33.21 27.72
N ASN A 231 -47.87 32.32 28.57
CA ASN A 231 -48.33 30.94 28.87
C ASN A 231 -47.19 30.22 29.65
N ALA A 232 -47.32 29.90 30.95
CA ALA A 232 -48.19 28.87 31.55
C ALA A 232 -48.00 27.50 30.87
N GLN A 233 -47.89 26.35 31.51
CA GLN A 233 -47.85 25.89 32.90
C GLN A 233 -47.82 24.35 32.78
N GLY A 234 -47.17 23.65 33.70
CA GLY A 234 -47.32 22.20 33.91
C GLY A 234 -46.06 21.42 33.53
N GLY A 235 -45.43 20.63 34.39
CA GLY A 235 -45.89 20.02 35.63
C GLY A 235 -45.85 18.51 35.50
N ASN A 236 -44.90 17.90 36.22
CA ASN A 236 -44.89 16.53 36.75
C ASN A 236 -45.02 15.35 35.77
N ARG A 237 -43.99 14.50 35.69
CA ARG A 237 -43.75 13.34 36.56
C ARG A 237 -42.50 12.59 36.10
#